data_AF-A0AAV0EIY0-F1
#
_entry.id   AF-A0AAV0EIY0-F1
#
_cell.length_a   1.000
_cell.length_b   1.000
_cell.length_c   1.000
_cell.angle_alpha   90.00
_cell.angle_beta   90.00
_cell.angle_gamma   90.00
#
_symmetry.space_group_name_H-M   'P 1'
#
loop_
_entity.id
_entity.type
_entity.pdbx_description
1 polymer ?
#
loop_
_entity_poly.entity_id
_entity_poly.type
_entity_poly.pdbx_seq_one_letter_code
_entity_poly.pdbx_strand_id
1 'polypeptide(L)'
;MSKPSPPITIQHSTVAPNHALNLHFPPHFRKPGLRVLCCSPPSTRSPNLRQILRSIPDWADGIKESRMQQKRSLYKHDDWLQHRSSLRHLRHMSTILTSRVILSLVPPVTALTSVAAIVASYNSAVELKWLPEVFPVLRSSSLPYQLTAPALALLLVFRTEASYSRLEEGRKAWSKVIAGASDLARQVIGVVESKSDALLKKAVLQYIMAFPVALKCHLVYGSDMASDLKSFLEAEDLAVVLSSKHRPHCIIDFISQCILSLNLEETKLQLLVGVLIEEPFPMLPLDELCNVLHDCIRESMANEKAIEAIINSKQKTWDKEHCPNGCPNSQSQN
;
A
#
# COMPACT_ATOMS: atom_id res chain seq x y z
N MET A 1 62.73 -38.99 17.65
CA MET A 1 63.06 -38.23 18.87
C MET A 1 62.57 -36.80 18.69
N SER A 2 61.36 -36.51 19.12
CA SER A 2 60.83 -35.14 19.30
C SER A 2 59.56 -35.28 20.14
N LYS A 3 59.60 -34.70 21.34
CA LYS A 3 58.55 -34.78 22.37
C LYS A 3 57.26 -34.11 21.91
N PRO A 4 56.08 -34.62 22.29
CA PRO A 4 54.81 -33.91 22.12
C PRO A 4 54.65 -32.82 23.20
N SER A 5 54.07 -31.69 22.80
CA SER A 5 53.67 -30.56 23.65
C SER A 5 52.41 -30.90 24.50
N PRO A 6 52.24 -30.26 25.67
CA PRO A 6 51.17 -30.60 26.61
C PRO A 6 49.81 -29.98 26.21
N PRO A 7 48.69 -30.49 26.75
CA PRO A 7 47.35 -30.01 26.42
C PRO A 7 47.04 -28.69 27.12
N ILE A 8 46.33 -27.79 26.41
CA ILE A 8 45.84 -26.53 26.95
C ILE A 8 44.56 -26.80 27.76
N THR A 9 44.67 -26.62 29.07
CA THR A 9 43.58 -26.65 30.05
C THR A 9 42.63 -25.47 29.82
N ILE A 10 41.37 -25.74 29.47
CA ILE A 10 40.30 -24.75 29.43
C ILE A 10 39.86 -24.47 30.88
N GLN A 11 40.11 -23.26 31.37
CA GLN A 11 39.59 -22.80 32.66
C GLN A 11 38.08 -22.53 32.54
N HIS A 12 37.28 -23.34 33.23
CA HIS A 12 35.88 -23.04 33.52
C HIS A 12 35.82 -21.87 34.51
N SER A 13 35.47 -20.67 34.04
CA SER A 13 35.04 -19.58 34.93
C SER A 13 33.53 -19.71 35.16
N THR A 14 33.18 -20.19 36.35
CA THR A 14 31.83 -20.23 36.88
C THR A 14 31.39 -18.80 37.22
N VAL A 15 30.54 -18.20 36.38
CA VAL A 15 29.85 -16.93 36.69
C VAL A 15 28.42 -17.27 37.09
N ALA A 16 28.07 -16.89 38.32
CA ALA A 16 26.75 -17.08 38.92
C ALA A 16 25.63 -16.33 38.14
N PRO A 17 24.39 -16.84 38.14
CA PRO A 17 23.31 -16.28 37.33
C PRO A 17 22.63 -15.15 38.10
N ASN A 18 22.99 -13.91 37.83
CA ASN A 18 22.25 -12.74 38.30
C ASN A 18 21.97 -11.79 37.13
N HIS A 19 21.17 -12.27 36.17
CA HIS A 19 20.42 -11.38 35.29
C HIS A 19 18.97 -11.84 35.29
N ALA A 20 18.16 -11.16 36.09
CA ALA A 20 16.72 -11.16 35.93
C ALA A 20 16.41 -10.80 34.47
N LEU A 21 15.82 -11.74 33.74
CA LEU A 21 15.20 -11.49 32.44
C LEU A 21 14.06 -10.50 32.64
N ASN A 22 14.39 -9.21 32.60
CA ASN A 22 13.40 -8.15 32.43
C ASN A 22 12.84 -8.30 31.01
N LEU A 23 11.82 -9.14 30.87
CA LEU A 23 10.91 -9.17 29.75
C LEU A 23 10.24 -7.80 29.68
N HIS A 24 10.83 -6.91 28.90
CA HIS A 24 10.25 -5.63 28.58
C HIS A 24 9.07 -5.89 27.63
N PHE A 25 7.90 -6.12 28.21
CA PHE A 25 6.64 -6.15 27.47
C PHE A 25 6.37 -4.73 26.97
N PRO A 26 6.11 -4.52 25.66
CA PRO A 26 5.74 -3.20 25.16
C PRO A 26 4.44 -2.75 25.85
N PRO A 27 4.36 -1.49 26.33
CA PRO A 27 3.11 -0.97 26.86
C PRO A 27 2.15 -0.73 25.69
N HIS A 28 0.86 -0.96 25.94
CA HIS A 28 -0.28 -0.79 25.03
C HIS A 28 -0.67 -1.99 24.15
N PHE A 29 -1.11 -3.07 24.80
CA PHE A 29 -2.37 -3.69 24.35
C PHE A 29 -3.51 -2.68 24.56
N ARG A 30 -3.80 -1.86 23.55
CA ARG A 30 -5.15 -1.28 23.45
C ARG A 30 -6.09 -2.46 23.24
N LYS A 31 -6.91 -2.76 24.25
CA LYS A 31 -8.07 -3.65 24.10
C LYS A 31 -8.78 -3.24 22.80
N PRO A 32 -9.18 -4.17 21.91
CA PRO A 32 -10.06 -3.81 20.83
C PRO A 32 -11.36 -3.31 21.46
N GLY A 33 -11.48 -1.99 21.56
CA GLY A 33 -12.74 -1.36 21.85
C GLY A 33 -13.64 -1.73 20.69
N LEU A 34 -14.55 -2.66 20.94
CA LEU A 34 -15.68 -2.92 20.07
C LEU A 34 -16.53 -1.63 20.10
N ARG A 35 -16.11 -0.62 19.33
CA ARG A 35 -16.98 0.50 18.97
C ARG A 35 -17.98 -0.08 17.98
N VAL A 36 -19.01 -0.70 18.55
CA VAL A 36 -20.31 -0.79 17.90
C VAL A 36 -20.65 0.65 17.54
N LEU A 37 -20.67 0.95 16.25
CA LEU A 37 -21.28 2.17 15.72
C LEU A 37 -22.77 2.08 16.06
N CYS A 38 -23.12 2.55 17.26
CA CYS A 38 -24.50 2.77 17.65
C CYS A 38 -25.02 3.94 16.83
N CYS A 39 -25.84 3.64 15.83
CA CYS A 39 -26.91 4.52 15.40
C CYS A 39 -28.21 3.72 15.43
N SER A 40 -29.21 4.33 16.07
CA SER A 40 -30.62 3.92 16.26
C SER A 40 -30.94 3.12 17.53
N PRO A 41 -32.05 3.48 18.24
CA PRO A 41 -32.47 2.81 19.47
C PRO A 41 -32.88 1.35 19.19
N PRO A 42 -32.79 0.45 20.19
CA PRO A 42 -33.07 -0.96 19.99
C PRO A 42 -34.58 -1.14 19.78
N SER A 43 -35.02 -1.27 18.54
CA SER A 43 -36.29 -1.92 18.27
C SER A 43 -36.15 -3.38 18.73
N THR A 44 -36.89 -3.77 19.76
CA THR A 44 -37.04 -5.16 20.23
C THR A 44 -37.70 -6.00 19.14
N ARG A 45 -36.93 -6.38 18.12
CA ARG A 45 -37.27 -7.44 17.17
C ARG A 45 -36.30 -8.59 17.41
N SER A 46 -36.85 -9.76 17.73
CA SER A 46 -36.10 -11.01 17.77
C SER A 46 -35.27 -11.15 16.49
N PRO A 47 -33.96 -11.43 16.58
CA PRO A 47 -33.13 -11.52 15.39
C PRO A 47 -33.69 -12.61 14.47
N ASN A 48 -33.95 -12.24 13.21
CA ASN A 48 -34.42 -13.18 12.21
C ASN A 48 -33.30 -14.22 11.95
N LEU A 49 -33.65 -15.48 11.67
CA LEU A 49 -32.69 -16.55 11.39
C LEU A 49 -31.69 -16.18 10.26
N ARG A 50 -32.14 -15.35 9.30
CA ARG A 50 -31.30 -14.77 8.25
C ARG A 50 -30.23 -13.79 8.75
N GLN A 51 -30.50 -13.02 9.81
CA GLN A 51 -29.51 -12.11 10.42
C GLN A 51 -28.45 -12.90 11.16
N ILE A 52 -28.84 -13.98 11.85
CA ILE A 52 -27.91 -14.89 12.53
C ILE A 52 -26.98 -15.55 11.51
N LEU A 53 -27.53 -16.06 10.41
CA LEU A 53 -26.73 -16.68 9.33
C LEU A 53 -25.75 -15.71 8.64
N ARG A 54 -26.08 -14.41 8.54
CA ARG A 54 -25.22 -13.40 7.91
C ARG A 54 -24.17 -12.79 8.85
N SER A 55 -24.40 -12.88 10.16
CA SER A 55 -23.51 -12.28 11.17
C SER A 55 -22.05 -12.74 11.06
N ILE A 56 -21.79 -14.01 10.77
CA ILE A 56 -20.43 -14.58 10.68
C ILE A 56 -19.73 -14.14 9.38
N PRO A 57 -20.34 -14.27 8.19
CA PRO A 57 -19.81 -13.69 6.95
C PRO A 57 -19.53 -12.18 7.06
N ASP A 58 -20.50 -11.40 7.53
CA ASP A 58 -20.39 -9.94 7.60
C ASP A 58 -19.28 -9.51 8.57
N TRP A 59 -19.13 -10.20 9.70
CA TRP A 59 -18.01 -10.01 10.62
C TRP A 59 -16.66 -10.32 9.98
N ALA A 60 -16.54 -11.45 9.29
CA ALA A 60 -15.30 -11.84 8.63
C ALA A 60 -14.91 -10.85 7.52
N ASP A 61 -15.89 -10.36 6.75
CA ASP A 61 -15.68 -9.35 5.72
C ASP A 61 -15.31 -7.99 6.31
N GLY A 62 -15.92 -7.58 7.43
CA GLY A 62 -15.50 -6.39 8.18
C GLY A 62 -14.03 -6.44 8.63
N ILE A 63 -13.55 -7.60 9.08
CA ILE A 63 -12.13 -7.80 9.43
C ILE A 63 -11.23 -7.74 8.19
N LYS A 64 -11.67 -8.30 7.06
CA LYS A 64 -10.90 -8.25 5.80
C LYS A 64 -10.70 -6.82 5.34
N GLU A 65 -11.74 -5.98 5.45
CA GLU A 65 -11.73 -4.58 5.01
C GLU A 65 -10.88 -3.72 5.95
N SER A 66 -11.11 -3.82 7.27
CA SER A 66 -10.32 -3.07 8.26
C SER A 66 -8.81 -3.31 8.13
N ARG A 67 -8.40 -4.53 7.75
CA ARG A 67 -6.99 -4.85 7.52
C ARG A 67 -6.45 -4.55 6.13
N MET A 68 -7.29 -4.29 5.12
CA MET A 68 -6.79 -3.68 3.87
C MET A 68 -6.28 -2.26 4.15
N GLN A 69 -6.96 -1.54 5.03
CA GLN A 69 -6.67 -0.15 5.35
C GLN A 69 -5.44 0.03 6.27
N GLN A 70 -4.87 -1.06 6.79
CA GLN A 70 -3.68 -0.99 7.63
C GLN A 70 -2.42 -0.72 6.81
N LYS A 71 -1.75 0.40 7.11
CA LYS A 71 -0.44 0.75 6.54
C LYS A 71 0.57 -0.34 6.91
N ARG A 72 1.16 -0.99 5.91
CA ARG A 72 2.24 -1.98 6.11
C ARG A 72 3.58 -1.26 6.24
N SER A 73 4.41 -1.69 7.18
CA SER A 73 5.79 -1.24 7.26
C SER A 73 6.67 -2.00 6.27
N LEU A 74 7.73 -1.35 5.80
CA LEU A 74 8.77 -2.02 5.04
C LEU A 74 9.49 -3.05 5.91
N TYR A 75 9.91 -4.14 5.28
CA TYR A 75 10.63 -5.22 5.93
C TYR A 75 12.07 -4.77 6.24
N LYS A 76 12.39 -4.64 7.52
CA LYS A 76 13.70 -4.18 7.99
C LYS A 76 14.61 -5.36 8.36
N HIS A 77 15.87 -5.05 8.63
CA HIS A 77 16.82 -6.04 9.15
C HIS A 77 16.34 -6.68 10.45
N ASP A 78 15.74 -5.92 11.36
CA ASP A 78 15.19 -6.46 12.61
C ASP A 78 14.05 -7.45 12.35
N ASP A 79 13.21 -7.18 11.35
CA ASP A 79 12.14 -8.10 10.93
C ASP A 79 12.73 -9.40 10.36
N TRP A 80 13.86 -9.32 9.65
CA TRP A 80 14.61 -10.48 9.18
C TRP A 80 15.22 -11.29 10.32
N LEU A 81 15.81 -10.65 11.32
CA LEU A 81 16.33 -11.32 12.51
C LEU A 81 15.21 -12.03 13.27
N GLN A 82 14.08 -11.34 13.47
CA GLN A 82 12.88 -11.91 14.07
C GLN A 82 12.35 -13.09 13.26
N HIS A 83 12.36 -12.96 11.93
CA HIS A 83 12.01 -14.05 11.04
C HIS A 83 12.98 -15.21 11.28
N ARG A 84 14.30 -15.09 11.09
CA ARG A 84 15.25 -16.21 11.22
C ARG A 84 15.22 -16.97 12.57
N SER A 85 14.69 -16.38 13.64
CA SER A 85 14.51 -17.05 14.92
C SER A 85 13.83 -18.43 14.80
N SER A 86 14.34 -19.43 15.53
CA SER A 86 13.77 -20.79 15.55
C SER A 86 12.36 -20.83 16.17
N LEU A 87 12.10 -19.92 17.12
CA LEU A 87 10.80 -19.75 17.79
C LEU A 87 9.72 -19.11 16.88
N ARG A 88 10.06 -18.74 15.63
CA ARG A 88 9.13 -18.16 14.66
C ARG A 88 7.86 -19.00 14.51
N HIS A 89 8.01 -20.31 14.38
CA HIS A 89 6.87 -21.21 14.17
C HIS A 89 5.92 -21.18 15.36
N LEU A 90 6.43 -21.19 16.60
CA LEU A 90 5.61 -21.11 17.81
C LEU A 90 4.87 -19.77 17.91
N ARG A 91 5.54 -18.66 17.55
CA ARG A 91 4.91 -17.34 17.49
C ARG A 91 3.83 -17.25 16.42
N HIS A 92 4.06 -17.88 15.26
CA HIS A 92 3.05 -17.96 14.21
C HIS A 92 1.88 -18.84 14.66
N MET A 93 2.13 -19.98 15.28
CA MET A 93 1.07 -20.83 15.85
C MET A 93 0.19 -20.06 16.83
N SER A 94 0.76 -19.26 17.74
CA SER A 94 -0.03 -18.46 18.67
C SER A 94 -0.77 -17.29 18.02
N THR A 95 -0.29 -16.78 16.88
CA THR A 95 -0.90 -15.66 16.14
C THR A 95 -1.82 -16.11 15.00
N ILE A 96 -1.94 -17.42 14.71
CA ILE A 96 -2.82 -17.98 13.66
C ILE A 96 -4.24 -17.45 13.80
N LEU A 97 -4.81 -17.49 15.01
CA LEU A 97 -6.19 -17.07 15.24
C LEU A 97 -6.41 -15.57 15.04
N THR A 98 -5.33 -14.79 15.03
CA THR A 98 -5.36 -13.35 14.74
C THR A 98 -5.11 -13.05 13.26
N SER A 99 -4.71 -14.03 12.43
CA SER A 99 -4.33 -13.83 11.04
C SER A 99 -5.53 -13.55 10.13
N ARG A 100 -5.33 -12.67 9.14
CA ARG A 100 -6.36 -12.29 8.17
C ARG A 100 -6.85 -13.50 7.37
N VAL A 101 -5.92 -14.34 6.93
CA VAL A 101 -6.21 -15.48 6.07
C VAL A 101 -7.05 -16.50 6.83
N ILE A 102 -6.71 -16.79 8.08
CA ILE A 102 -7.45 -17.77 8.88
C ILE A 102 -8.83 -17.23 9.27
N LEU A 103 -8.93 -15.96 9.67
CA LEU A 103 -10.23 -15.34 9.94
C LEU A 103 -11.11 -15.26 8.68
N SER A 104 -10.52 -15.06 7.50
CA SER A 104 -11.25 -15.10 6.23
C SER A 104 -11.82 -16.47 5.86
N LEU A 105 -11.22 -17.54 6.39
CA LEU A 105 -11.64 -18.92 6.16
C LEU A 105 -12.70 -19.39 7.17
N VAL A 106 -12.99 -18.62 8.22
CA VAL A 106 -13.99 -19.00 9.24
C VAL A 106 -15.37 -19.29 8.62
N PRO A 107 -15.96 -18.42 7.77
CA PRO A 107 -17.27 -18.72 7.19
C PRO A 107 -17.33 -20.02 6.35
N PRO A 108 -16.44 -20.26 5.36
CA PRO A 108 -16.50 -21.51 4.58
C PRO A 108 -16.16 -22.75 5.41
N VAL A 109 -15.20 -22.66 6.34
CA VAL A 109 -14.82 -23.80 7.20
C VAL A 109 -15.96 -24.15 8.14
N THR A 110 -16.58 -23.16 8.81
CA THR A 110 -17.71 -23.41 9.72
C THR A 110 -18.90 -24.02 9.00
N ALA A 111 -19.20 -23.59 7.77
CA ALA A 111 -20.25 -24.18 6.95
C ALA A 111 -19.95 -25.64 6.57
N LEU A 112 -18.71 -25.96 6.16
CA LEU A 112 -18.33 -27.33 5.85
C LEU A 112 -18.32 -28.23 7.09
N THR A 113 -17.81 -27.72 8.22
CA THR A 113 -17.79 -28.46 9.49
C THR A 113 -19.19 -28.70 10.03
N SER A 114 -20.12 -27.74 9.89
CA SER A 114 -21.50 -27.95 10.34
C SER A 114 -22.21 -29.02 9.53
N VAL A 115 -22.04 -29.03 8.20
CA VAL A 115 -22.56 -30.10 7.33
C VAL A 115 -21.94 -31.44 7.70
N ALA A 116 -20.62 -31.50 7.88
CA ALA A 116 -19.93 -32.73 8.28
C ALA A 116 -20.42 -33.25 9.64
N ALA A 117 -20.61 -32.37 10.62
CA ALA A 117 -21.15 -32.72 11.93
C ALA A 117 -22.58 -33.26 11.83
N ILE A 118 -23.45 -32.63 11.03
CA ILE A 118 -24.83 -33.11 10.81
C ILE A 118 -24.82 -34.51 10.21
N VAL A 119 -24.03 -34.75 9.16
CA VAL A 119 -23.93 -36.07 8.51
C VAL A 119 -23.37 -37.12 9.47
N ALA A 120 -22.35 -36.78 10.24
CA ALA A 120 -21.77 -37.68 11.25
C ALA A 120 -22.78 -38.02 12.34
N SER A 121 -23.46 -37.03 12.92
CA SER A 121 -24.49 -37.23 13.94
C SER A 121 -25.68 -38.04 13.42
N TYR A 122 -26.11 -37.81 12.18
CA TYR A 122 -27.16 -38.61 11.54
C TYR A 122 -26.74 -40.08 11.42
N ASN A 123 -25.55 -40.35 10.86
CA ASN A 123 -25.06 -41.71 10.69
C ASN A 123 -24.90 -42.43 12.05
N SER A 124 -24.38 -41.76 13.08
CA SER A 124 -24.30 -42.32 14.43
C SER A 124 -25.67 -42.62 15.05
N ALA A 125 -26.69 -41.78 14.82
CA ALA A 125 -28.05 -42.01 15.32
C ALA A 125 -28.72 -43.23 14.65
N VAL A 126 -28.47 -43.44 13.35
CA VAL A 126 -28.92 -44.64 12.63
C VAL A 126 -28.24 -45.90 13.18
N GLU A 127 -26.92 -45.87 13.40
CA GLU A 127 -26.17 -47.02 13.94
C GLU A 127 -26.58 -47.38 15.38
N LEU A 128 -26.90 -46.38 16.20
CA LEU A 128 -27.38 -46.56 17.58
C LEU A 128 -28.87 -46.97 17.66
N LYS A 129 -29.54 -47.21 16.52
CA LYS A 129 -30.97 -47.57 16.43
C LYS A 129 -31.90 -46.56 17.12
N TRP A 130 -31.49 -45.30 17.23
CA TRP A 130 -32.36 -44.22 17.72
C TRP A 130 -33.41 -43.81 16.69
N LEU A 131 -33.17 -44.12 15.41
CA LEU A 131 -34.08 -43.86 14.31
C LEU A 131 -34.73 -45.16 13.80
N PRO A 132 -35.96 -45.10 13.25
CA PRO A 132 -36.60 -46.24 12.62
C PRO A 132 -35.76 -46.84 11.48
N GLU A 133 -35.87 -48.15 11.27
CA GLU A 133 -35.08 -48.93 10.30
C GLU A 133 -35.30 -48.52 8.83
N VAL A 134 -36.23 -47.61 8.56
CA VAL A 134 -36.53 -47.03 7.25
C VAL A 134 -35.42 -46.07 6.77
N PHE A 135 -34.59 -45.54 7.66
CA PHE A 135 -33.56 -44.55 7.33
C PHE A 135 -32.20 -45.21 6.96
N PRO A 136 -31.69 -45.05 5.73
CA PRO A 136 -30.40 -45.63 5.33
C PRO A 136 -29.20 -44.81 5.81
N VAL A 137 -28.06 -45.49 5.98
CA VAL A 137 -26.76 -44.85 6.28
C VAL A 137 -26.25 -44.10 5.05
N LEU A 138 -25.85 -42.84 5.21
CA LEU A 138 -25.29 -42.04 4.13
C LEU A 138 -23.85 -42.50 3.83
N ARG A 139 -23.60 -42.92 2.59
CA ARG A 139 -22.28 -43.33 2.09
C ARG A 139 -21.88 -42.46 0.90
N SER A 140 -20.61 -42.06 0.85
CA SER A 140 -20.03 -41.37 -0.30
C SER A 140 -18.88 -42.19 -0.86
N SER A 141 -18.80 -42.33 -2.18
CA SER A 141 -17.66 -42.93 -2.86
C SER A 141 -16.43 -42.02 -2.75
N SER A 142 -15.24 -42.60 -2.55
CA SER A 142 -13.96 -41.86 -2.46
C SER A 142 -13.36 -41.53 -3.85
N LEU A 143 -13.80 -42.23 -4.90
CA LEU A 143 -13.23 -42.11 -6.25
C LEU A 143 -13.32 -40.69 -6.84
N PRO A 144 -14.46 -39.97 -6.75
CA PRO A 144 -14.53 -38.60 -7.25
C PRO A 144 -13.51 -37.66 -6.59
N TYR A 145 -13.25 -37.84 -5.30
CA TYR A 145 -12.28 -37.02 -4.56
C TYR A 145 -10.84 -37.34 -4.98
N GLN A 146 -10.52 -38.61 -5.23
CA GLN A 146 -9.18 -39.01 -5.68
C GLN A 146 -8.84 -38.49 -7.07
N LEU A 147 -9.83 -38.48 -7.98
CA LEU A 147 -9.65 -37.98 -9.34
C LEU A 147 -9.62 -36.44 -9.41
N THR A 148 -10.39 -35.77 -8.54
CA THR A 148 -10.47 -34.28 -8.57
C THR A 148 -9.36 -33.60 -7.79
N ALA A 149 -8.79 -34.24 -6.74
CA ALA A 149 -7.78 -33.61 -5.91
C ALA A 149 -6.51 -33.16 -6.66
N PRO A 150 -5.88 -33.97 -7.55
CA PRO A 150 -4.72 -33.52 -8.32
C PRO A 150 -5.05 -32.37 -9.28
N ALA A 151 -6.24 -32.40 -9.90
CA ALA A 151 -6.69 -31.34 -10.80
C ALA A 151 -6.86 -30.01 -10.06
N LEU A 152 -7.50 -30.03 -8.88
CA LEU A 152 -7.65 -28.84 -8.03
C LEU A 152 -6.30 -28.32 -7.53
N ALA A 153 -5.36 -29.21 -7.17
CA ALA A 153 -4.02 -28.83 -6.73
C ALA A 153 -3.24 -28.12 -7.86
N LEU A 154 -3.29 -28.65 -9.07
CA LEU A 154 -2.61 -28.08 -10.23
C LEU A 154 -3.23 -26.73 -10.64
N LEU A 155 -4.56 -26.62 -10.63
CA LEU A 155 -5.24 -25.34 -10.86
C LEU A 155 -4.87 -24.29 -9.81
N LEU A 156 -4.71 -24.70 -8.54
CA LEU A 156 -4.28 -23.80 -7.47
C LEU A 156 -2.87 -23.27 -7.72
N VAL A 157 -1.92 -24.14 -8.10
CA VAL A 157 -0.53 -23.74 -8.41
C VAL A 157 -0.50 -22.72 -9.54
N PHE A 158 -1.19 -22.99 -10.66
CA PHE A 158 -1.24 -22.04 -11.77
C PHE A 158 -1.88 -20.71 -11.38
N ARG A 159 -2.93 -20.74 -10.57
CA ARG A 159 -3.55 -19.52 -10.04
C ARG A 159 -2.60 -18.73 -9.14
N THR A 160 -1.84 -19.40 -8.28
CA THR A 160 -0.89 -18.73 -7.38
C THR A 160 0.30 -18.15 -8.14
N GLU A 161 0.81 -18.86 -9.15
CA GLU A 161 1.89 -18.36 -10.02
C GLU A 161 1.46 -17.10 -10.78
N ALA A 162 0.29 -17.13 -11.43
CA ALA A 162 -0.24 -15.95 -12.12
C ALA A 162 -0.48 -14.77 -11.16
N SER A 163 -0.96 -15.05 -9.94
CA SER A 163 -1.14 -14.01 -8.91
C SER A 163 0.19 -13.41 -8.45
N TYR A 164 1.23 -14.24 -8.36
CA TYR A 164 2.58 -13.80 -8.00
C TYR A 164 3.21 -12.95 -9.11
N SER A 165 3.07 -13.34 -10.38
CA SER A 165 3.53 -12.54 -11.53
C SER A 165 2.98 -11.12 -11.48
N ARG A 166 1.66 -10.97 -11.28
CA ARG A 166 1.00 -9.65 -11.18
C ARG A 166 1.52 -8.81 -10.02
N LEU A 167 1.80 -9.43 -8.87
CA LEU A 167 2.38 -8.73 -7.72
C LEU A 167 3.78 -8.22 -8.04
N GLU A 168 4.59 -9.06 -8.69
CA GLU A 168 5.96 -8.72 -9.06
C GLU A 168 6.01 -7.64 -10.16
N GLU A 169 5.11 -7.69 -11.14
CA GLU A 169 4.92 -6.63 -12.14
C GLU A 169 4.57 -5.29 -11.48
N GLY A 170 3.64 -5.29 -10.52
CA GLY A 170 3.29 -4.08 -9.75
C GLY A 170 4.48 -3.52 -8.97
N ARG A 171 5.30 -4.39 -8.37
CA ARG A 171 6.54 -3.99 -7.66
C ARG A 171 7.55 -3.38 -8.63
N LYS A 172 7.78 -4.00 -9.79
CA LYS A 172 8.67 -3.48 -10.84
C LYS A 172 8.20 -2.11 -11.35
N ALA A 173 6.90 -1.94 -11.58
CA ALA A 173 6.32 -0.66 -12.00
C ALA A 173 6.53 0.44 -10.95
N TRP A 174 6.28 0.14 -9.67
CA TRP A 174 6.53 1.09 -8.59
C TRP A 174 8.02 1.44 -8.46
N SER A 175 8.93 0.48 -8.66
CA SER A 175 10.38 0.73 -8.71
C SER A 175 10.77 1.65 -9.86
N LYS A 176 10.18 1.48 -11.06
CA LYS A 176 10.38 2.39 -12.20
C LYS A 176 9.93 3.82 -11.86
N VAL A 177 8.77 3.99 -11.19
CA VAL A 177 8.28 5.32 -10.74
C VAL A 177 9.28 6.00 -9.79
N ILE A 178 9.80 5.27 -8.79
CA ILE A 178 10.78 5.83 -7.83
C ILE A 178 12.06 6.24 -8.55
N ALA A 179 12.58 5.37 -9.44
CA ALA A 179 13.78 5.64 -10.21
C ALA A 179 13.60 6.88 -11.10
N GLY A 180 12.52 6.93 -11.88
CA GLY A 180 12.21 8.05 -12.76
C GLY A 180 12.04 9.38 -12.01
N ALA A 181 11.33 9.39 -10.88
CA ALA A 181 11.19 10.59 -10.06
C ALA A 181 12.54 11.05 -9.47
N SER A 182 13.39 10.12 -9.03
CA SER A 182 14.71 10.43 -8.49
C SER A 182 15.68 10.94 -9.55
N ASP A 183 15.62 10.37 -10.75
CA ASP A 183 16.44 10.76 -11.89
C ASP A 183 16.04 12.13 -12.41
N LEU A 184 14.74 12.40 -12.55
CA LEU A 184 14.23 13.72 -12.92
C LEU A 184 14.62 14.78 -11.87
N ALA A 185 14.47 14.48 -10.57
CA ALA A 185 14.91 15.39 -9.51
C ALA A 185 16.42 15.67 -9.59
N ARG A 186 17.24 14.64 -9.82
CA ARG A 186 18.70 14.79 -9.99
C ARG A 186 19.05 15.67 -11.18
N GLN A 187 18.36 15.51 -12.31
CA GLN A 187 18.57 16.34 -13.49
C GLN A 187 18.17 17.80 -13.24
N VAL A 188 17.00 18.06 -12.65
CA VAL A 188 16.58 19.42 -12.26
C VAL A 188 17.59 20.05 -11.31
N ILE A 189 18.15 19.27 -10.38
CA ILE A 189 19.19 19.76 -9.46
C ILE A 189 20.47 20.14 -10.20
N GLY A 190 20.92 19.32 -11.14
CA GLY A 190 22.19 19.52 -11.87
C GLY A 190 22.12 20.53 -13.02
N VAL A 191 20.97 20.66 -13.69
CA VAL A 191 20.81 21.53 -14.87
C VAL A 191 20.46 22.97 -14.48
N VAL A 192 19.67 23.15 -13.42
CA VAL A 192 19.22 24.47 -12.94
C VAL A 192 20.22 25.02 -11.94
N GLU A 193 21.23 25.75 -12.43
CA GLU A 193 22.29 26.35 -11.62
C GLU A 193 22.07 27.85 -11.31
N SER A 194 21.15 28.51 -12.02
CA SER A 194 20.92 29.96 -11.85
C SER A 194 20.25 30.29 -10.52
N LYS A 195 20.76 31.31 -9.82
CA LYS A 195 20.16 31.82 -8.57
C LYS A 195 18.80 32.49 -8.80
N SER A 196 18.54 33.01 -10.01
CA SER A 196 17.24 33.60 -10.37
C SER A 196 16.08 32.60 -10.27
N ASP A 197 16.37 31.32 -10.55
CA ASP A 197 15.36 30.29 -10.72
C ASP A 197 15.25 29.38 -9.48
N ALA A 198 15.85 29.79 -8.36
CA ALA A 198 15.93 28.98 -7.14
C ALA A 198 14.56 28.61 -6.58
N LEU A 199 13.58 29.52 -6.67
CA LEU A 199 12.21 29.30 -6.19
C LEU A 199 11.43 28.36 -7.12
N LEU A 200 11.57 28.52 -8.44
CA LEU A 200 10.95 27.62 -9.42
C LEU A 200 11.56 26.21 -9.37
N LYS A 201 12.89 26.10 -9.19
CA LYS A 201 13.59 24.83 -8.93
C LYS A 201 13.02 24.12 -7.72
N LYS A 202 12.81 24.85 -6.62
CA LYS A 202 12.20 24.29 -5.39
C LYS A 202 10.78 23.80 -5.64
N ALA A 203 9.96 24.56 -6.36
CA ALA A 203 8.60 24.17 -6.71
C ALA A 203 8.58 22.90 -7.57
N VAL A 204 9.39 22.80 -8.62
CA VAL A 204 9.53 21.59 -9.46
C VAL A 204 9.87 20.37 -8.60
N LEU A 205 10.86 20.48 -7.70
CA LEU A 205 11.23 19.38 -6.81
C LEU A 205 10.11 18.97 -5.85
N GLN A 206 9.32 19.94 -5.35
CA GLN A 206 8.13 19.65 -4.54
C GLN A 206 7.06 18.89 -5.33
N TYR A 207 6.80 19.28 -6.58
CA TYR A 207 5.86 18.55 -7.45
C TYR A 207 6.36 17.14 -7.77
N ILE A 208 7.66 16.97 -8.05
CA ILE A 208 8.27 15.64 -8.26
C ILE A 208 8.11 14.74 -7.02
N MET A 209 8.27 15.28 -5.81
CA MET A 209 8.02 14.55 -4.56
C MET A 209 6.52 14.26 -4.33
N ALA A 210 5.64 15.17 -4.74
CA ALA A 210 4.20 15.03 -4.59
C ALA A 210 3.62 13.93 -5.51
N PHE A 211 4.20 13.74 -6.70
CA PHE A 211 3.68 12.80 -7.70
C PHE A 211 3.55 11.34 -7.19
N PRO A 212 4.59 10.69 -6.63
CA PRO A 212 4.45 9.32 -6.10
C PRO A 212 3.43 9.23 -4.96
N VAL A 213 3.29 10.27 -4.13
CA VAL A 213 2.32 10.31 -3.04
C VAL A 213 0.90 10.37 -3.60
N ALA A 214 0.65 11.21 -4.59
CA ALA A 214 -0.64 11.30 -5.27
C ALA A 214 -0.98 10.01 -6.02
N LEU A 215 0.00 9.39 -6.70
CA LEU A 215 -0.19 8.11 -7.37
C LEU A 215 -0.57 7.01 -6.38
N LYS A 216 0.11 6.92 -5.24
CA LYS A 216 -0.26 6.00 -4.14
C LYS A 216 -1.70 6.22 -3.69
N CYS A 217 -2.09 7.47 -3.42
CA CYS A 217 -3.45 7.79 -2.96
C CYS A 217 -4.51 7.55 -4.05
N HIS A 218 -4.15 7.63 -5.33
CA HIS A 218 -5.03 7.32 -6.46
C HIS A 218 -5.26 5.80 -6.61
N LEU A 219 -4.23 4.98 -6.36
CA LEU A 219 -4.31 3.52 -6.48
C LEU A 219 -4.91 2.84 -5.23
N VAL A 220 -4.75 3.44 -4.05
CA VAL A 220 -5.18 2.85 -2.77
C VAL A 220 -6.49 3.47 -2.30
N TYR A 221 -7.53 2.63 -2.22
CA TYR A 221 -8.84 3.03 -1.71
C TYR A 221 -8.77 3.52 -0.25
N GLY A 222 -9.53 4.58 0.07
CA GLY A 222 -9.62 5.13 1.42
C GLY A 222 -8.43 5.98 1.87
N SER A 223 -7.54 6.37 0.95
CA SER A 223 -6.44 7.29 1.25
C SER A 223 -6.92 8.75 1.23
N ASP A 224 -6.61 9.52 2.28
CA ASP A 224 -6.86 10.96 2.28
C ASP A 224 -5.72 11.68 1.54
N MET A 225 -5.97 12.00 0.27
CA MET A 225 -4.99 12.70 -0.56
C MET A 225 -4.73 14.12 -0.06
N ALA A 226 -5.73 14.82 0.47
CA ALA A 226 -5.57 16.19 0.91
C ALA A 226 -4.59 16.26 2.09
N SER A 227 -4.70 15.35 3.06
CA SER A 227 -3.78 15.31 4.20
C SER A 227 -2.35 14.91 3.80
N ASP A 228 -2.22 13.91 2.92
CA ASP A 228 -0.92 13.36 2.52
C ASP A 228 -0.12 14.33 1.62
N LEU A 229 -0.81 15.21 0.89
CA LEU A 229 -0.19 16.11 -0.09
C LEU A 229 0.02 17.54 0.44
N LYS A 230 -0.63 17.91 1.55
CA LYS A 230 -0.53 19.22 2.20
C LYS A 230 0.90 19.60 2.63
N SER A 231 1.79 18.63 2.85
CA SER A 231 3.19 18.89 3.18
C SER A 231 4.06 19.25 1.97
N PHE A 232 3.58 18.98 0.75
CA PHE A 232 4.34 19.15 -0.48
C PHE A 232 3.82 20.30 -1.34
N LEU A 233 2.50 20.52 -1.36
CA LEU A 233 1.83 21.51 -2.21
C LEU A 233 1.31 22.71 -1.40
N GLU A 234 1.28 23.87 -2.04
CA GLU A 234 0.57 25.04 -1.51
C GLU A 234 -0.96 24.84 -1.63
N ALA A 235 -1.73 25.61 -0.86
CA ALA A 235 -3.18 25.44 -0.80
C ALA A 235 -3.88 25.66 -2.16
N GLU A 236 -3.35 26.57 -2.98
CA GLU A 236 -3.86 26.87 -4.32
C GLU A 236 -3.64 25.69 -5.27
N ASP A 237 -2.42 25.15 -5.34
CA ASP A 237 -2.09 23.99 -6.19
C ASP A 237 -2.90 22.76 -5.75
N LEU A 238 -3.00 22.54 -4.43
CA LEU A 238 -3.74 21.42 -3.87
C LEU A 238 -5.22 21.46 -4.26
N ALA A 239 -5.83 22.65 -4.30
CA ALA A 239 -7.23 22.78 -4.71
C ALA A 239 -7.43 22.35 -6.17
N VAL A 240 -6.52 22.72 -7.08
CA VAL A 240 -6.56 22.31 -8.48
C VAL A 240 -6.40 20.79 -8.58
N VAL A 241 -5.40 20.20 -7.91
CA VAL A 241 -5.14 18.75 -7.90
C VAL A 241 -6.33 17.96 -7.33
N LEU A 242 -7.01 18.47 -6.31
CA LEU A 242 -8.17 17.78 -5.73
C LEU A 242 -9.43 17.89 -6.60
N SER A 243 -9.58 18.99 -7.33
CA SER A 243 -10.67 19.19 -8.31
C SER A 243 -10.53 18.34 -9.56
N SER A 244 -9.30 17.91 -9.86
CA SER A 244 -8.93 17.02 -10.94
C SER A 244 -9.49 15.59 -10.75
N LYS A 245 -9.92 14.97 -11.85
CA LYS A 245 -10.30 13.55 -11.95
C LYS A 245 -9.05 12.67 -11.92
N HIS A 246 -8.06 12.96 -12.77
CA HIS A 246 -6.79 12.23 -12.86
C HIS A 246 -5.65 12.96 -12.11
N ARG A 247 -5.75 12.95 -10.78
CA ARG A 247 -4.89 13.73 -9.87
C ARG A 247 -3.36 13.56 -10.07
N PRO A 248 -2.81 12.34 -10.24
CA PRO A 248 -1.38 12.18 -10.50
C PRO A 248 -0.95 12.80 -11.84
N HIS A 249 -1.84 12.78 -12.83
CA HIS A 249 -1.60 13.40 -14.15
C HIS A 249 -1.56 14.92 -14.03
N CYS A 250 -2.50 15.51 -13.28
CA CYS A 250 -2.50 16.94 -13.00
C CYS A 250 -1.16 17.41 -12.36
N ILE A 251 -0.54 16.61 -11.49
CA ILE A 251 0.78 16.93 -10.93
C ILE A 251 1.89 16.85 -12.00
N ILE A 252 1.81 15.91 -12.95
CA ILE A 252 2.72 15.87 -14.09
C ILE A 252 2.58 17.12 -14.96
N ASP A 253 1.35 17.63 -15.15
CA ASP A 253 1.12 18.90 -15.85
C ASP A 253 1.79 20.07 -15.12
N PHE A 254 1.68 20.15 -13.79
CA PHE A 254 2.41 21.13 -12.97
C PHE A 254 3.93 21.02 -13.14
N ILE A 255 4.48 19.80 -13.12
CA ILE A 255 5.92 19.56 -13.35
C ILE A 255 6.32 20.09 -14.73
N SER A 256 5.55 19.76 -15.77
CA SER A 256 5.82 20.12 -17.16
C SER A 256 5.80 21.64 -17.35
N GLN A 257 4.76 22.31 -16.85
CA GLN A 257 4.61 23.75 -16.94
C GLN A 257 5.69 24.50 -16.15
N CYS A 258 6.10 23.99 -14.99
CA CYS A 258 7.21 24.57 -14.25
C CYS A 258 8.55 24.38 -14.96
N ILE A 259 8.77 23.25 -15.65
CA ILE A 259 9.99 23.04 -16.45
C ILE A 259 10.03 24.01 -17.63
N LEU A 260 8.91 24.22 -18.32
CA LEU A 260 8.82 25.18 -19.44
C LEU A 260 9.02 26.63 -19.00
N SER A 261 8.66 26.94 -17.75
CA SER A 261 8.84 28.28 -17.18
C SER A 261 10.28 28.55 -16.72
N LEU A 262 11.15 27.53 -16.68
CA LEU A 262 12.57 27.72 -16.40
C LEU A 262 13.25 28.36 -17.61
N ASN A 263 14.10 29.36 -17.39
CA ASN A 263 14.84 30.03 -18.45
C ASN A 263 16.08 29.21 -18.85
N LEU A 264 15.85 27.98 -19.33
CA LEU A 264 16.88 27.04 -19.75
C LEU A 264 17.19 27.18 -21.24
N GLU A 265 18.46 27.00 -21.59
CA GLU A 265 18.90 26.85 -22.96
C GLU A 265 18.25 25.62 -23.61
N GLU A 266 17.91 25.69 -24.89
CA GLU A 266 17.15 24.66 -25.62
C GLU A 266 17.81 23.26 -25.56
N THR A 267 19.14 23.22 -25.49
CA THR A 267 19.95 22.00 -25.31
C THR A 267 19.77 21.36 -23.93
N LYS A 268 19.62 22.17 -22.88
CA LYS A 268 19.36 21.73 -21.50
C LYS A 268 17.93 21.23 -21.34
N LEU A 269 16.98 21.83 -22.06
CA LEU A 269 15.60 21.36 -22.13
C LEU A 269 15.49 20.00 -22.85
N GLN A 270 16.19 19.83 -23.98
CA GLN A 270 16.22 18.54 -24.69
C GLN A 270 16.80 17.41 -23.84
N LEU A 271 17.84 17.68 -23.03
CA LEU A 271 18.40 16.72 -22.07
C LEU A 271 17.37 16.29 -21.01
N LEU A 272 16.52 17.21 -20.56
CA LEU A 272 15.48 16.93 -19.56
C LEU A 272 14.31 16.13 -20.14
N VAL A 273 13.90 16.44 -21.39
CA VAL A 273 12.78 15.80 -22.07
C VAL A 273 13.15 14.40 -22.61
N GLY A 274 14.38 14.21 -23.07
CA GLY A 274 14.83 12.93 -23.66
C GLY A 274 14.78 11.74 -22.70
N VAL A 275 14.86 11.96 -21.38
CA VAL A 275 14.82 10.91 -20.35
C VAL A 275 13.39 10.42 -20.05
N LEU A 276 12.36 11.21 -20.39
CA LEU A 276 10.96 10.86 -20.12
C LEU A 276 10.38 9.81 -21.09
N ILE A 277 11.10 9.41 -22.14
CA ILE A 277 10.58 8.58 -23.23
C ILE A 277 10.91 7.08 -23.08
N GLU A 278 11.85 6.71 -22.20
CA GLU A 278 12.19 5.29 -22.03
C GLU A 278 11.17 4.55 -21.15
N GLU A 279 10.24 3.89 -21.85
CA GLU A 279 9.65 2.57 -21.56
C GLU A 279 8.11 2.57 -21.39
N PRO A 280 7.34 2.34 -22.46
CA PRO A 280 5.95 1.94 -22.32
C PRO A 280 5.87 0.51 -21.76
N PHE A 281 5.23 0.38 -20.62
CA PHE A 281 4.86 -0.91 -20.04
C PHE A 281 4.00 -1.71 -21.04
N PRO A 282 4.29 -3.00 -21.28
CA PRO A 282 3.38 -3.84 -22.02
C PRO A 282 2.27 -4.33 -21.09
N MET A 283 1.00 -4.08 -21.47
CA MET A 283 -0.13 -5.05 -21.46
C MET A 283 -1.51 -4.42 -21.15
N LEU A 284 -2.43 -4.51 -22.13
CA LEU A 284 -3.94 -4.52 -22.09
C LEU A 284 -4.66 -3.34 -21.37
N PRO A 285 -5.92 -2.94 -21.65
CA PRO A 285 -6.86 -3.14 -22.76
C PRO A 285 -7.09 -1.83 -23.57
N LEU A 286 -7.00 -1.91 -24.91
CA LEU A 286 -6.83 -0.72 -25.74
C LEU A 286 -7.95 0.32 -25.59
N ASP A 287 -9.22 -0.10 -25.55
CA ASP A 287 -10.35 0.84 -25.51
C ASP A 287 -10.47 1.59 -24.18
N GLU A 288 -10.24 0.91 -23.06
CA GLU A 288 -10.28 1.54 -21.73
C GLU A 288 -9.07 2.45 -21.54
N LEU A 289 -7.91 2.05 -22.05
CA LEU A 289 -6.72 2.91 -22.10
C LEU A 289 -6.93 4.13 -23.00
N CYS A 290 -7.58 3.99 -24.15
CA CYS A 290 -7.94 5.10 -25.01
C CYS A 290 -8.91 6.06 -24.32
N ASN A 291 -9.90 5.56 -23.60
CA ASN A 291 -10.83 6.40 -22.84
C ASN A 291 -10.13 7.13 -21.69
N VAL A 292 -9.28 6.44 -20.92
CA VAL A 292 -8.46 7.06 -19.87
C VAL A 292 -7.52 8.09 -20.47
N LEU A 293 -6.89 7.79 -21.61
CA LEU A 293 -6.01 8.73 -22.31
C LEU A 293 -6.78 9.96 -22.79
N HIS A 294 -7.95 9.79 -23.41
CA HIS A 294 -8.81 10.88 -23.85
C HIS A 294 -9.25 11.78 -22.67
N ASP A 295 -9.65 11.17 -21.56
CA ASP A 295 -10.02 11.89 -20.34
C ASP A 295 -8.82 12.65 -19.76
N CYS A 296 -7.65 12.03 -19.68
CA CYS A 296 -6.40 12.68 -19.23
C CYS A 296 -6.04 13.87 -20.14
N ILE A 297 -6.06 13.70 -21.47
CA ILE A 297 -5.75 14.78 -22.42
C ILE A 297 -6.74 15.93 -22.26
N ARG A 298 -8.05 15.64 -22.21
CA ARG A 298 -9.07 16.67 -22.04
C ARG A 298 -8.90 17.42 -20.73
N GLU A 299 -8.55 16.72 -19.68
CA GLU A 299 -8.32 17.29 -18.37
C GLU A 299 -7.05 18.15 -18.32
N SER A 300 -5.96 17.69 -18.94
CA SER A 300 -4.72 18.46 -19.09
C SER A 300 -5.00 19.78 -19.84
N MET A 301 -5.74 19.72 -20.97
CA MET A 301 -6.17 20.92 -21.70
C MET A 301 -7.08 21.85 -20.87
N ALA A 302 -7.93 21.31 -20.00
CA ALA A 302 -8.80 22.12 -19.15
C ALA A 302 -8.04 22.81 -18.02
N ASN A 303 -7.02 22.13 -17.48
CA ASN A 303 -6.22 22.62 -16.36
C ASN A 303 -5.07 23.52 -16.81
N GLU A 304 -4.61 23.42 -18.06
CA GLU A 304 -3.46 24.14 -18.63
C GLU A 304 -3.47 25.63 -18.27
N LYS A 305 -4.54 26.36 -18.64
CA LYS A 305 -4.65 27.80 -18.37
C LYS A 305 -4.65 28.15 -16.89
N ALA A 306 -5.23 27.29 -16.05
CA ALA A 306 -5.27 27.51 -14.61
C ALA A 306 -3.89 27.29 -13.99
N ILE A 307 -3.20 26.22 -14.40
CA ILE A 307 -1.84 25.89 -13.96
C ILE A 307 -0.86 26.98 -14.40
N GLU A 308 -0.92 27.41 -15.66
CA GLU A 308 -0.11 28.52 -16.17
C GLU A 308 -0.36 29.83 -15.42
N ALA A 309 -1.62 30.16 -15.13
CA ALA A 309 -1.95 31.37 -14.37
C ALA A 309 -1.35 31.34 -12.95
N ILE A 310 -1.39 30.18 -12.29
CA ILE A 310 -0.79 29.97 -10.96
C ILE A 310 0.74 30.07 -11.04
N ILE A 311 1.38 29.41 -12.01
CA ILE A 311 2.85 29.45 -12.13
C ILE A 311 3.31 30.88 -12.43
N ASN A 312 2.63 31.59 -13.33
CA ASN A 312 2.92 32.97 -13.66
C ASN A 312 2.69 33.93 -12.47
N SER A 313 1.66 33.70 -11.65
CA SER A 313 1.43 34.50 -10.45
C SER A 313 2.53 34.28 -9.40
N LYS A 314 2.95 33.03 -9.22
CA LYS A 314 4.08 32.68 -8.35
C LYS A 314 5.38 33.29 -8.84
N GLN A 315 5.68 33.19 -10.13
CA GLN A 315 6.87 33.79 -10.71
C GLN A 315 6.92 35.31 -10.50
N LYS A 316 5.83 36.04 -10.77
CA LYS A 316 5.74 37.48 -10.49
C LYS A 316 5.94 37.82 -9.01
N THR A 317 5.49 36.94 -8.11
CA THR A 317 5.63 37.12 -6.66
C THR A 317 7.08 36.90 -6.24
N TRP A 318 7.72 35.86 -6.78
CA TRP A 318 9.13 35.54 -6.57
C TRP A 318 10.08 36.62 -7.10
N ASP A 319 9.76 37.18 -8.26
CA ASP A 319 10.51 38.31 -8.85
C ASP A 319 10.42 39.57 -7.98
N LYS A 320 9.25 39.84 -7.40
CA LYS A 320 9.05 40.95 -6.46
C LYS A 320 9.82 40.78 -5.15
N GLU A 321 9.89 39.57 -4.60
CA GLU A 321 10.70 39.28 -3.40
C GLU A 321 12.21 39.37 -3.67
N HIS A 322 12.65 39.09 -4.91
CA HIS A 322 14.05 39.22 -5.32
C HIS A 322 14.50 40.66 -5.61
N CYS A 323 13.58 41.62 -5.69
CA CYS A 323 13.92 43.04 -5.71
C CYS A 323 14.06 43.56 -4.27
N PRO A 324 15.28 43.76 -3.74
CA PRO A 324 15.44 44.37 -2.43
C PRO A 324 14.92 45.80 -2.52
N ASN A 325 14.03 46.17 -1.61
CA ASN A 325 13.59 47.54 -1.30
C ASN A 325 14.32 48.62 -2.10
N GLY A 326 13.69 49.11 -3.17
CA GLY A 326 14.23 50.20 -3.97
C GLY A 326 14.56 51.39 -3.07
N CYS A 327 15.84 51.77 -3.04
CA CYS A 327 16.29 53.03 -2.47
C CYS A 327 15.46 54.19 -3.05
N PRO A 328 14.85 55.07 -2.25
CA PRO A 328 14.51 56.39 -2.74
C PRO A 328 15.80 57.19 -2.87
N ASN A 329 16.08 57.58 -4.11
CA ASN A 329 17.21 58.39 -4.52
C ASN A 329 17.28 59.68 -3.68
N SER A 330 18.43 59.93 -3.06
CA SER A 330 18.74 61.22 -2.44
C SER A 330 19.11 62.24 -3.52
N GLN A 331 18.64 63.48 -3.30
CA GLN A 331 19.10 64.76 -3.87
C GLN A 331 18.40 65.29 -5.14
N SER A 332 17.58 66.33 -4.94
CA SER A 332 17.72 67.66 -5.58
C SER A 332 16.41 68.46 -5.45
N GLN A 333 16.24 69.18 -4.34
CA GLN A 333 15.43 70.39 -4.32
C GLN A 333 16.36 71.56 -3.98
N ASN A 334 16.52 72.44 -4.96
CA ASN A 334 16.94 73.83 -4.77
C ASN A 334 15.87 74.61 -4.03
#